data_AF-A0A2N3A1C7-F1
#
_entry.id   AF-A0A2N3A1C7-F1
#
_cell.length_a   1.000
_cell.length_b   1.000
_cell.length_c   1.000
_cell.angle_alpha   90.00
_cell.angle_beta   90.00
_cell.angle_gamma   90.00
#
_symmetry.space_group_name_H-M   'P 1'
#
loop_
_entity.id
_entity.type
_entity.pdbx_description
1 polymer ?
#
loop_
_entity_poly.entity_id
_entity_poly.type
_entity_poly.pdbx_seq_one_letter_code
_entity_poly.pdbx_strand_id
1 'polypeptide(L)'
;MEQILKIAAFVLDSFIQIWPYLLITIPMAVAVKLSGAANYISKALSKKPMLSIFLATLIGAVSPFCSCGVIPVIASLLIGGVPLGPVMSFWIASPSMDPEIFFLSTATIGWKLSVWRLAATFVISLLSGYLTQLAFQHGLLGDKILRENYNPMVKKSLKDIVAEFAKQFKNVLTINRANAEAQVQLLQIANSKNNSHIACCVSVDENIDMQKSTALNKRECSSKTCESSSVSFSKQLINETWKASMMVAKFMTLAFLVNALIRLYVPHDLLSGLLGGDGTFAVLIAALTGVPFYTSNITALPLISGLLVSGMNQGAALAFLIAGPVTTLPAMMAVWGIVQKKVFVLYVFFAFSGAILFGLLINFSLRF
;
A
#
# COMPACT_ATOMS: atom_id res chain seq x y z
N MET A 1 -26.04 18.57 11.51
CA MET A 1 -25.34 18.03 12.68
C MET A 1 -25.37 16.51 12.72
N GLU A 2 -26.50 15.85 12.45
CA GLU A 2 -26.62 14.38 12.48
C GLU A 2 -25.63 13.62 11.56
N GLN A 3 -25.37 14.11 10.35
CA GLN A 3 -24.42 13.47 9.43
C GLN A 3 -22.98 13.49 9.97
N ILE A 4 -22.59 14.58 10.64
CA ILE A 4 -21.25 14.72 11.23
C ILE A 4 -21.11 13.75 12.41
N LEU A 5 -22.15 13.59 13.22
CA LEU A 5 -22.18 12.62 14.31
C LEU A 5 -22.08 11.17 13.79
N LYS A 6 -22.76 10.83 12.68
CA LYS A 6 -22.65 9.51 12.04
C LYS A 6 -21.24 9.23 11.51
N ILE A 7 -20.62 10.21 10.85
CA ILE A 7 -19.23 10.09 10.37
C ILE A 7 -18.28 9.91 11.55
N ALA A 8 -18.40 10.75 12.59
CA ALA A 8 -17.55 10.68 13.77
C ALA A 8 -17.70 9.35 14.50
N ALA A 9 -18.94 8.86 14.67
CA ALA A 9 -19.21 7.57 15.27
C ALA A 9 -18.60 6.41 14.46
N PHE A 10 -18.76 6.41 13.13
CA PHE A 10 -18.18 5.40 12.25
C PHE A 10 -16.64 5.37 12.33
N VAL A 11 -16.01 6.54 12.31
CA VAL A 11 -14.55 6.66 12.43
C VAL A 11 -14.09 6.14 13.80
N LEU A 12 -14.80 6.51 14.87
CA LEU A 12 -14.45 6.12 16.23
C LEU A 12 -14.60 4.61 16.46
N ASP A 13 -15.70 4.03 15.95
CA ASP A 13 -15.99 2.60 16.02
C ASP A 13 -14.94 1.77 15.24
N SER A 14 -14.63 2.20 14.01
CA SER A 14 -13.55 1.60 13.21
C SER A 14 -12.22 1.67 13.95
N PHE A 15 -11.94 2.79 14.62
CA PHE A 15 -10.70 2.96 15.38
C PHE A 15 -10.63 2.02 16.58
N ILE A 16 -11.70 1.93 17.36
CA ILE A 16 -11.80 1.05 18.54
C ILE A 16 -11.68 -0.43 18.17
N GLN A 17 -12.25 -0.83 17.04
CA GLN A 17 -12.17 -2.21 16.57
C GLN A 17 -10.75 -2.57 16.08
N ILE A 18 -10.05 -1.63 15.45
CA ILE A 18 -8.70 -1.85 14.89
C ILE A 18 -7.61 -1.66 15.94
N TRP A 19 -7.84 -0.82 16.96
CA TRP A 19 -6.88 -0.54 18.02
C TRP A 19 -6.28 -1.78 18.70
N PRO A 20 -7.05 -2.81 19.10
CA PRO A 20 -6.47 -4.02 19.70
C PRO A 20 -5.54 -4.77 18.74
N TYR A 21 -5.88 -4.87 17.45
CA TYR A 21 -5.00 -5.45 16.45
C TYR A 21 -3.71 -4.65 16.28
N LEU A 22 -3.82 -3.31 16.25
CA LEU A 22 -2.68 -2.41 16.17
C LEU A 22 -1.76 -2.54 17.41
N LEU A 23 -2.37 -2.67 18.59
CA LEU A 23 -1.66 -2.79 19.87
C LEU A 23 -0.85 -4.09 19.96
N ILE A 24 -1.26 -5.16 19.28
CA ILE A 24 -0.54 -6.44 19.26
C ILE A 24 0.48 -6.46 18.11
N THR A 25 0.08 -6.01 16.92
CA THR A 25 0.90 -6.13 15.70
C THR A 25 2.06 -5.13 15.65
N ILE A 26 1.90 -3.90 16.16
CA ILE A 26 2.99 -2.92 16.14
C ILE A 26 4.15 -3.33 17.05
N PRO A 27 3.95 -3.73 18.33
CA PRO A 27 5.06 -4.22 19.14
C PRO A 27 5.72 -5.43 18.51
N MET A 28 4.96 -6.35 17.90
CA MET A 28 5.52 -7.50 17.19
C MET A 28 6.38 -7.05 16.01
N ALA A 29 5.90 -6.13 15.18
CA ALA A 29 6.64 -5.60 14.04
C ALA A 29 7.91 -4.84 14.46
N VAL A 30 7.83 -4.04 15.54
CA VAL A 30 8.99 -3.31 16.09
C VAL A 30 9.96 -4.28 16.77
N ALA A 31 9.49 -5.32 17.45
CA ALA A 31 10.34 -6.35 18.04
C ALA A 31 11.10 -7.13 16.95
N VAL A 32 10.45 -7.50 15.85
CA VAL A 32 11.10 -8.14 14.69
C VAL A 32 12.16 -7.20 14.09
N LYS A 33 11.89 -5.90 13.98
CA LYS A 33 12.89 -4.92 13.52
C LYS A 33 14.07 -4.80 14.47
N LEU A 34 13.83 -4.63 15.77
CA LEU A 34 14.87 -4.46 16.78
C LEU A 34 15.71 -5.73 16.97
N SER A 35 15.13 -6.91 16.75
CA SER A 35 15.84 -8.19 16.82
C SER A 35 16.88 -8.39 15.71
N GLY A 36 16.94 -7.50 14.70
CA GLY A 36 17.80 -7.67 13.53
C GLY A 36 17.36 -8.80 12.60
N ALA A 37 16.24 -9.49 12.90
CA ALA A 37 15.69 -10.54 12.07
C ALA A 37 15.40 -10.05 10.64
N ALA A 38 15.06 -8.77 10.46
CA ALA A 38 14.86 -8.17 9.15
C ALA A 38 16.11 -8.29 8.24
N ASN A 39 17.33 -8.19 8.78
CA ASN A 39 18.57 -8.36 8.02
C ASN A 39 18.85 -9.83 7.67
N TYR A 40 18.48 -10.76 8.56
CA TYR A 40 18.56 -12.19 8.25
C TYR A 40 17.53 -12.60 7.20
N ILE A 41 16.32 -12.08 7.32
CA ILE A 41 15.23 -12.27 6.36
C ILE A 41 15.63 -11.67 5.01
N SER A 42 16.20 -10.46 4.95
CA SER A 42 16.65 -9.88 3.68
C SER A 42 17.78 -10.68 3.02
N LYS A 43 18.76 -11.18 3.80
CA LYS A 43 19.83 -12.06 3.28
C LYS A 43 19.30 -13.42 2.81
N ALA A 44 18.31 -13.98 3.50
CA ALA A 44 17.66 -15.22 3.09
C ALA A 44 16.80 -15.03 1.83
N LEU A 45 16.08 -13.90 1.75
CA LEU A 45 15.20 -13.56 0.63
C LEU A 45 15.98 -13.11 -0.62
N SER A 46 17.21 -12.62 -0.48
CA SER A 46 18.04 -12.20 -1.63
C SER A 46 18.76 -13.35 -2.34
N LYS A 47 19.05 -14.46 -1.64
CA LYS A 47 19.74 -15.63 -2.25
C LYS A 47 18.94 -16.33 -3.34
N LYS A 48 17.60 -16.36 -3.23
CA LYS A 48 16.72 -17.02 -4.21
C LYS A 48 15.49 -16.15 -4.52
N PRO A 49 15.52 -15.36 -5.60
CA PRO A 49 14.46 -14.37 -5.89
C PRO A 49 13.08 -15.01 -6.09
N MET A 50 13.00 -16.23 -6.62
CA MET A 50 11.71 -16.93 -6.79
C MET A 50 11.13 -17.43 -5.48
N LEU A 51 11.98 -17.98 -4.62
CA LEU A 51 11.54 -18.50 -3.32
C LEU A 51 11.08 -17.36 -2.40
N SER A 52 11.73 -16.20 -2.48
CA SER A 52 11.34 -15.04 -1.70
C SER A 52 9.99 -14.46 -2.11
N ILE A 53 9.64 -14.49 -3.40
CA ILE A 53 8.30 -14.10 -3.87
C ILE A 53 7.24 -15.02 -3.26
N PHE A 54 7.45 -16.34 -3.32
CA PHE A 54 6.51 -17.32 -2.79
C PHE A 54 6.33 -17.21 -1.27
N LEU A 55 7.44 -17.10 -0.52
CA LEU A 55 7.42 -16.88 0.93
C LEU A 55 6.71 -15.57 1.30
N ALA A 56 6.99 -14.48 0.58
CA ALA A 56 6.36 -13.20 0.83
C ALA A 56 4.84 -13.23 0.54
N THR A 57 4.41 -13.93 -0.51
CA THR A 57 2.98 -14.13 -0.79
C THR A 57 2.30 -14.96 0.29
N LEU A 58 2.92 -16.03 0.79
CA LEU A 58 2.38 -16.83 1.90
C LEU A 58 2.25 -16.02 3.19
N ILE A 59 3.28 -15.24 3.53
CA ILE A 59 3.26 -14.36 4.70
C ILE A 59 2.16 -13.30 4.54
N GLY A 60 2.00 -12.74 3.33
CA GLY A 60 0.91 -11.81 3.01
C GLY A 60 -0.46 -12.46 3.14
N ALA A 61 -0.62 -13.69 2.66
CA ALA A 61 -1.88 -14.41 2.72
C ALA A 61 -2.34 -14.74 4.15
N VAL A 62 -1.41 -14.96 5.06
CA VAL A 62 -1.74 -15.21 6.48
C VAL A 62 -1.81 -13.91 7.29
N SER A 63 -1.40 -12.78 6.71
CA SER A 63 -1.33 -11.52 7.44
C SER A 63 -2.72 -10.89 7.62
N PRO A 64 -3.10 -10.51 8.86
CA PRO A 64 -4.37 -9.83 9.12
C PRO A 64 -4.27 -8.32 8.87
N PHE A 65 -3.52 -7.91 7.84
CA PHE A 65 -3.26 -6.50 7.57
C PHE A 65 -4.22 -5.98 6.50
N CYS A 66 -5.02 -4.98 6.88
CA CYS A 66 -5.74 -4.18 5.90
C CYS A 66 -4.76 -3.41 5.01
N SER A 67 -5.18 -3.01 3.80
CA SER A 67 -4.33 -2.29 2.83
C SER A 67 -3.61 -1.07 3.41
N CYS A 68 -4.19 -0.43 4.44
CA CYS A 68 -3.59 0.69 5.16
C CYS A 68 -2.44 0.30 6.10
N GLY A 69 -2.49 -0.89 6.72
CA GLY A 69 -1.46 -1.38 7.64
C GLY A 69 -0.25 -2.00 6.93
N VAL A 70 -0.42 -2.42 5.68
CA VAL A 70 0.64 -3.00 4.85
C VAL A 70 1.68 -1.95 4.42
N ILE A 71 1.26 -0.70 4.27
CA ILE A 71 2.08 0.40 3.75
C ILE A 71 3.35 0.65 4.60
N PRO A 72 3.28 0.85 5.94
CA PRO A 72 4.47 1.05 6.77
C PRO A 72 5.41 -0.16 6.76
N VAL A 73 4.84 -1.37 6.70
CA VAL A 73 5.60 -2.62 6.65
C VAL A 73 6.43 -2.66 5.36
N ILE A 74 5.80 -2.42 4.21
CA ILE A 74 6.47 -2.39 2.91
C ILE A 74 7.53 -1.31 2.83
N ALA A 75 7.23 -0.09 3.29
CA ALA A 75 8.22 0.99 3.32
C ALA A 75 9.48 0.56 4.09
N SER A 76 9.27 -0.09 5.23
CA SER A 76 10.37 -0.58 6.07
C SER A 76 11.19 -1.68 5.40
N LEU A 77 10.53 -2.61 4.70
CA LEU A 77 11.21 -3.69 3.96
C LEU A 77 12.04 -3.13 2.80
N LEU A 78 11.52 -2.15 2.06
CA LEU A 78 12.23 -1.50 0.96
C LEU A 78 13.45 -0.71 1.45
N ILE A 79 13.32 0.01 2.57
CA ILE A 79 14.45 0.73 3.20
C ILE A 79 15.50 -0.27 3.72
N GLY A 80 15.06 -1.45 4.18
CA GLY A 80 15.95 -2.55 4.58
C GLY A 80 16.59 -3.31 3.42
N GLY A 81 16.41 -2.87 2.16
CA GLY A 81 17.04 -3.47 0.99
C GLY A 81 16.36 -4.76 0.49
N VAL A 82 15.14 -5.06 0.91
CA VAL A 82 14.39 -6.21 0.37
C VAL A 82 14.08 -5.97 -1.11
N PRO A 83 14.29 -6.98 -2.00
CA PRO A 83 14.03 -6.83 -3.42
C PRO A 83 12.57 -6.46 -3.73
N LEU A 84 12.37 -5.69 -4.79
CA LEU A 84 11.04 -5.21 -5.23
C LEU A 84 10.03 -6.32 -5.52
N GLY A 85 10.48 -7.45 -6.10
CA GLY A 85 9.59 -8.56 -6.49
C GLY A 85 8.78 -9.10 -5.31
N PRO A 86 9.42 -9.60 -4.23
CA PRO A 86 8.73 -10.07 -3.02
C PRO A 86 7.87 -9.00 -2.36
N VAL A 87 8.27 -7.74 -2.42
CA VAL A 87 7.49 -6.63 -1.87
C VAL A 87 6.18 -6.45 -2.64
N MET A 88 6.20 -6.51 -3.98
CA MET A 88 4.99 -6.38 -4.80
C MET A 88 4.04 -7.56 -4.63
N SER A 89 4.57 -8.79 -4.50
CA SER A 89 3.73 -9.97 -4.28
C SER A 89 3.05 -9.94 -2.91
N PHE A 90 3.78 -9.54 -1.86
CA PHE A 90 3.22 -9.32 -0.52
C PHE A 90 2.17 -8.21 -0.52
N TRP A 91 2.41 -7.13 -1.26
CA TRP A 91 1.50 -5.98 -1.33
C TRP A 91 0.12 -6.36 -1.87
N ILE A 92 0.08 -7.11 -2.99
CA ILE A 92 -1.19 -7.48 -3.61
C ILE A 92 -1.87 -8.60 -2.80
N ALA A 93 -1.10 -9.51 -2.21
CA ALA A 93 -1.63 -10.63 -1.44
C ALA A 93 -2.33 -10.17 -0.15
N SER A 94 -1.67 -9.32 0.65
CA SER A 94 -2.11 -8.99 2.01
C SER A 94 -3.55 -8.44 2.11
N PRO A 95 -3.95 -7.39 1.37
CA PRO A 95 -5.32 -6.86 1.48
C PRO A 95 -6.38 -7.74 0.83
N SER A 96 -5.99 -8.74 0.03
CA SER A 96 -6.93 -9.50 -0.81
C SER A 96 -7.10 -10.96 -0.38
N MET A 97 -6.12 -11.53 0.34
CA MET A 97 -6.09 -12.91 0.83
C MET A 97 -6.31 -13.04 2.35
N ASP A 98 -6.85 -12.00 2.98
CA ASP A 98 -7.07 -11.96 4.41
C ASP A 98 -8.07 -13.03 4.89
N PRO A 99 -7.77 -13.78 5.97
CA PRO A 99 -8.63 -14.86 6.46
C PRO A 99 -9.98 -14.36 6.97
N GLU A 100 -10.04 -13.18 7.60
CA GLU A 100 -11.28 -12.58 8.09
C GLU A 100 -12.22 -12.27 6.91
N ILE A 101 -11.67 -11.68 5.85
CA ILE A 101 -12.41 -11.40 4.61
C ILE A 101 -12.83 -12.69 3.90
N PHE A 102 -12.03 -13.75 3.95
CA PHE A 102 -12.43 -15.03 3.38
C PHE A 102 -13.64 -15.63 4.10
N PHE A 103 -13.65 -15.65 5.44
CA PHE A 103 -14.81 -16.13 6.19
C PHE A 103 -16.06 -15.28 5.92
N LEU A 104 -15.93 -13.96 5.88
CA LEU A 104 -17.06 -13.07 5.56
C LEU A 104 -17.52 -13.24 4.10
N SER A 105 -16.59 -13.45 3.17
CA SER A 105 -16.88 -13.66 1.77
C SER A 105 -17.62 -14.97 1.55
N THR A 106 -17.18 -16.07 2.19
CA THR A 106 -17.86 -17.37 2.04
C THR A 106 -19.30 -17.32 2.56
N ALA A 107 -19.55 -16.55 3.62
CA ALA A 107 -20.89 -16.32 4.17
C ALA A 107 -21.79 -15.45 3.27
N THR A 108 -21.22 -14.53 2.48
CA THR A 108 -21.99 -13.54 1.70
C THR A 108 -22.16 -13.89 0.23
N ILE A 109 -21.09 -14.33 -0.45
CA ILE A 109 -21.08 -14.63 -1.88
C ILE A 109 -20.97 -16.13 -2.19
N GLY A 110 -20.89 -16.97 -1.15
CA GLY A 110 -20.84 -18.42 -1.24
C GLY A 110 -19.43 -19.00 -1.42
N TRP A 111 -19.29 -20.27 -1.06
CA TRP A 111 -18.01 -20.99 -1.04
C TRP A 111 -17.29 -21.00 -2.39
N LYS A 112 -18.03 -21.25 -3.47
CA LYS A 112 -17.47 -21.38 -4.83
C LYS A 112 -16.75 -20.10 -5.26
N LEU A 113 -17.39 -18.94 -5.07
CA LEU A 113 -16.84 -17.66 -5.53
C LEU A 113 -15.67 -17.19 -4.65
N SER A 114 -15.73 -17.43 -3.34
CA SER A 114 -14.64 -17.07 -2.42
C SER A 114 -13.36 -17.87 -2.65
N VAL A 115 -13.46 -19.17 -2.93
CA VAL A 115 -12.28 -20.02 -3.26
C VAL A 115 -11.64 -19.56 -4.56
N TRP A 116 -12.45 -19.29 -5.59
CA TRP A 116 -11.97 -18.73 -6.86
C TRP A 116 -11.28 -17.39 -6.68
N ARG A 117 -11.83 -16.54 -5.81
CA ARG A 117 -11.21 -15.26 -5.46
C ARG A 117 -9.85 -15.45 -4.79
N LEU A 118 -9.72 -16.33 -3.80
CA LEU A 118 -8.42 -16.61 -3.18
C LEU A 118 -7.43 -17.15 -4.20
N ALA A 119 -7.82 -18.15 -5.00
CA ALA A 119 -6.93 -18.73 -6.01
C ALA A 119 -6.46 -17.69 -7.03
N ALA A 120 -7.39 -16.86 -7.53
CA ALA A 120 -7.08 -15.78 -8.46
C ALA A 120 -6.07 -14.79 -7.87
N THR A 121 -6.34 -14.29 -6.66
CA THR A 121 -5.44 -13.34 -5.98
C THR A 121 -4.07 -13.94 -5.72
N PHE A 122 -3.99 -15.23 -5.36
CA PHE A 122 -2.71 -15.92 -5.14
C PHE A 122 -1.86 -15.88 -6.40
N VAL A 123 -2.46 -16.24 -7.54
CA VAL A 123 -1.77 -16.29 -8.83
C VAL A 123 -1.40 -14.88 -9.30
N ILE A 124 -2.29 -13.88 -9.15
CA ILE A 124 -1.97 -12.48 -9.47
C ILE A 124 -0.79 -11.99 -8.62
N SER A 125 -0.75 -12.32 -7.34
CA SER A 125 0.34 -11.94 -6.43
C SER A 125 1.67 -12.57 -6.82
N LEU A 126 1.69 -13.86 -7.17
CA LEU A 126 2.91 -14.53 -7.64
C LEU A 126 3.38 -13.96 -8.98
N LEU A 127 2.46 -13.78 -9.92
CA LEU A 127 2.75 -13.20 -11.22
C LEU A 127 3.28 -11.76 -11.09
N SER A 128 2.67 -10.93 -10.24
CA SER A 128 3.12 -9.55 -10.05
C SER A 128 4.54 -9.50 -9.49
N GLY A 129 4.88 -10.36 -8.52
CA GLY A 129 6.23 -10.46 -7.98
C GLY A 129 7.25 -10.95 -9.02
N TYR A 130 6.91 -12.02 -9.75
CA TYR A 130 7.79 -12.60 -10.78
C TYR A 130 8.05 -11.62 -11.91
N LEU A 131 6.99 -11.02 -12.46
CA LEU A 131 7.12 -10.06 -13.56
C LEU A 131 7.81 -8.78 -13.11
N THR A 132 7.60 -8.32 -11.88
CA THR A 132 8.35 -7.17 -11.34
C THR A 132 9.84 -7.48 -11.25
N GLN A 133 10.21 -8.67 -10.79
CA GLN A 133 11.60 -9.08 -10.69
C GLN A 133 12.26 -9.19 -12.08
N LEU A 134 11.55 -9.73 -13.05
CA LEU A 134 12.03 -9.86 -14.43
C LEU A 134 12.16 -8.49 -15.12
N ALA A 135 11.17 -7.61 -14.94
CA ALA A 135 11.23 -6.24 -15.44
C ALA A 135 12.40 -5.46 -14.83
N PHE A 136 12.73 -5.72 -13.56
CA PHE A 136 13.88 -5.12 -12.90
C PHE A 136 15.20 -5.63 -13.51
N GLN A 137 15.32 -6.93 -13.79
CA GLN A 137 16.50 -7.52 -14.43
C GLN A 137 16.74 -7.01 -15.85
N HIS A 138 15.69 -6.74 -16.62
CA HIS A 138 15.79 -6.15 -17.95
C HIS A 138 16.10 -4.64 -17.95
N GLY A 139 16.34 -4.04 -16.78
CA GLY A 139 16.65 -2.60 -16.67
C GLY A 139 15.46 -1.68 -16.97
N LEU A 140 14.25 -2.21 -17.16
CA LEU A 140 13.05 -1.44 -17.52
C LEU A 140 12.71 -0.39 -16.44
N LEU A 141 13.00 -0.71 -15.18
CA LEU A 141 12.73 0.14 -14.02
C LEU A 141 13.84 1.15 -13.70
N GLY A 142 15.01 1.07 -14.32
CA GLY A 142 16.17 1.92 -14.01
C GLY A 142 16.76 1.70 -12.60
N ASP A 143 17.94 2.24 -12.35
CA ASP A 143 18.72 1.94 -11.14
C ASP A 143 18.16 2.57 -9.84
N LYS A 144 17.29 3.58 -9.94
CA LYS A 144 16.73 4.32 -8.79
C LYS A 144 15.33 3.86 -8.41
N ILE A 145 15.24 2.76 -7.66
CA ILE A 145 13.97 2.16 -7.17
C ILE A 145 13.17 3.08 -6.24
N LEU A 146 13.88 3.79 -5.36
CA LEU A 146 13.28 4.70 -4.39
C LEU A 146 13.38 6.12 -4.90
N ARG A 147 12.33 6.90 -4.63
CA ARG A 147 12.35 8.33 -4.95
C ARG A 147 13.37 8.99 -4.02
N GLU A 148 14.34 9.71 -4.61
CA GLU A 148 15.52 10.34 -3.95
C GLU A 148 15.18 11.35 -2.83
N ASN A 149 13.89 11.57 -2.56
CA ASN A 149 13.35 12.48 -1.56
C ASN A 149 12.29 11.80 -0.69
N TYR A 150 12.46 10.50 -0.40
CA TYR A 150 11.62 9.77 0.56
C TYR A 150 12.07 10.10 1.99
N ASN A 151 11.35 11.02 2.64
CA ASN A 151 11.54 11.31 4.06
C ASN A 151 10.48 10.53 4.86
N PRO A 152 10.83 9.44 5.58
CA PRO A 152 9.87 8.72 6.43
C PRO A 152 9.36 9.59 7.59
N MET A 153 9.93 10.79 7.78
CA MET A 153 9.61 11.77 8.82
C MET A 153 9.11 13.09 8.24
N VAL A 154 8.08 13.06 7.40
CA VAL A 154 7.31 14.30 7.23
C VAL A 154 6.53 14.54 8.53
N LYS A 155 7.05 15.47 9.34
CA LYS A 155 6.35 16.16 10.42
C LYS A 155 5.19 17.00 9.81
N LYS A 156 4.33 16.37 9.03
CA LYS A 156 3.20 17.03 8.37
C LYS A 156 2.14 17.20 9.43
N SER A 157 1.90 18.45 9.81
CA SER A 157 0.86 18.77 10.76
C SER A 157 -0.48 18.37 10.17
N LEU A 158 -1.44 18.00 11.00
CA LEU A 158 -2.81 17.68 10.57
C LEU A 158 -3.38 18.81 9.68
N LYS A 159 -2.96 20.07 9.92
CA LYS A 159 -3.27 21.21 9.06
C LYS A 159 -2.71 21.11 7.64
N ASP A 160 -1.50 20.62 7.45
CA ASP A 160 -0.84 20.52 6.14
C ASP A 160 -1.43 19.37 5.32
N ILE A 161 -1.77 18.26 5.98
CA ILE A 161 -2.45 17.11 5.35
C ILE A 161 -3.88 17.49 4.97
N VAL A 162 -4.60 18.17 5.86
CA VAL A 162 -5.95 18.68 5.59
C VAL A 162 -5.92 19.76 4.50
N ALA A 163 -4.91 20.62 4.46
CA ALA A 163 -4.76 21.64 3.42
C ALA A 163 -4.44 21.03 2.05
N GLU A 164 -3.59 20.00 2.00
CA GLU A 164 -3.25 19.30 0.77
C GLU A 164 -4.41 18.44 0.27
N PHE A 165 -5.15 17.79 1.18
CA PHE A 165 -6.39 17.08 0.84
C PHE A 165 -7.48 18.06 0.40
N ALA A 166 -7.66 19.20 1.07
CA ALA A 166 -8.58 20.25 0.65
C ALA A 166 -8.20 20.81 -0.73
N LYS A 167 -6.90 20.94 -1.03
CA LYS A 167 -6.40 21.37 -2.33
C LYS A 167 -6.63 20.29 -3.39
N GLN A 168 -6.42 19.02 -3.08
CA GLN A 168 -6.68 17.89 -3.96
C GLN A 168 -8.18 17.72 -4.24
N PHE A 169 -9.03 17.89 -3.22
CA PHE A 169 -10.49 17.86 -3.35
C PHE A 169 -10.99 19.07 -4.15
N LYS A 170 -10.41 20.25 -3.95
CA LYS A 170 -10.71 21.47 -4.73
C LYS A 170 -10.24 21.33 -6.18
N ASN A 171 -9.13 20.65 -6.44
CA ASN A 171 -8.63 20.31 -7.78
C ASN A 171 -9.49 19.25 -8.48
N VAL A 172 -10.03 18.27 -7.75
CA VAL A 172 -11.00 17.29 -8.27
C VAL A 172 -12.35 17.95 -8.56
N LEU A 173 -12.76 18.96 -7.77
CA LEU A 173 -13.95 19.78 -8.02
C LEU A 173 -13.79 20.81 -9.16
N THR A 174 -12.57 21.09 -9.61
CA THR A 174 -12.31 22.04 -10.72
C THR A 174 -12.17 21.38 -12.09
N ILE A 175 -12.51 20.08 -12.22
CA ILE A 175 -12.48 19.36 -13.51
C ILE A 175 -13.47 19.93 -14.56
N ASN A 176 -14.33 20.91 -14.22
CA ASN A 176 -15.18 21.61 -15.19
C ASN A 176 -14.80 23.07 -15.49
N ARG A 177 -13.60 23.56 -15.14
CA ARG A 177 -13.18 24.88 -15.62
C ARG A 177 -11.66 25.01 -15.71
N ALA A 178 -11.19 25.31 -16.91
CA ALA A 178 -9.85 25.76 -17.29
C ALA A 178 -8.82 24.68 -17.67
N ASN A 179 -8.97 24.14 -18.88
CA ASN A 179 -7.84 24.12 -19.81
C ASN A 179 -7.59 25.58 -20.24
N ALA A 180 -6.48 26.18 -19.81
CA ALA A 180 -5.71 27.21 -20.54
C ALA A 180 -4.58 27.75 -19.62
N GLU A 181 -3.32 27.39 -19.96
CA GLU A 181 -2.08 28.18 -19.76
C GLU A 181 -1.60 28.42 -18.31
N ALA A 182 -0.37 28.21 -17.84
CA ALA A 182 0.92 27.83 -18.41
C ALA A 182 1.84 27.33 -17.25
N GLN A 183 2.59 26.23 -17.43
CA GLN A 183 3.70 25.84 -16.55
C GLN A 183 4.90 25.40 -17.38
N VAL A 184 5.70 26.38 -17.81
CA VAL A 184 7.12 26.20 -18.11
C VAL A 184 7.84 27.45 -17.62
N GLN A 185 8.51 27.35 -16.48
CA GLN A 185 9.82 27.99 -16.30
C GLN A 185 10.57 27.32 -15.14
N LEU A 186 11.74 26.84 -15.52
CA LEU A 186 12.72 26.11 -14.73
C LEU A 186 13.44 27.00 -13.71
N LEU A 187 13.94 26.34 -12.67
CA LEU A 187 15.25 26.55 -12.05
C LEU A 187 15.63 27.98 -11.67
N GLN A 188 15.66 28.26 -10.37
CA GLN A 188 16.87 28.82 -9.80
C GLN A 188 17.31 28.08 -8.53
N ILE A 189 18.56 27.66 -8.63
CA ILE A 189 19.47 27.21 -7.60
C ILE A 189 19.69 28.36 -6.59
N ALA A 190 19.98 27.97 -5.34
CA ALA A 190 20.57 28.73 -4.23
C ALA A 190 19.63 29.07 -3.06
N ASN A 191 19.67 28.26 -2.00
CA ASN A 191 20.33 28.71 -0.77
C ASN A 191 20.67 27.51 0.14
N SER A 192 21.85 26.94 -0.11
CA SER A 192 22.57 26.11 0.85
C SER A 192 23.27 27.03 1.84
N LYS A 193 22.73 27.16 3.05
CA LYS A 193 23.48 27.51 4.27
C LYS A 193 22.71 26.96 5.48
N ASN A 194 23.45 26.29 6.37
CA ASN A 194 23.06 25.78 7.68
C ASN A 194 22.33 24.41 7.77
N ASN A 195 23.10 23.32 7.70
CA ASN A 195 23.19 22.33 8.80
C ASN A 195 24.26 21.26 8.52
N SER A 196 25.52 21.62 8.73
CA SER A 196 26.66 20.70 8.69
C SER A 196 26.86 20.02 10.06
N HIS A 197 25.98 19.08 10.43
CA HIS A 197 26.17 18.24 11.63
C HIS A 197 25.64 16.80 11.53
N ILE A 198 25.23 16.31 10.35
CA ILE A 198 24.67 14.95 10.21
C ILE A 198 25.47 14.18 9.14
N ALA A 199 26.67 13.71 9.47
CA ALA A 199 27.47 12.91 8.53
C ALA A 199 28.46 11.89 9.13
N CYS A 200 28.51 11.67 10.46
CA CYS A 200 29.48 10.74 11.06
C CYS A 200 28.89 9.42 11.61
N CYS A 201 27.58 9.14 11.49
CA CYS A 201 26.96 7.91 12.04
C CYS A 201 26.15 7.13 11.00
N VAL A 202 26.76 6.75 9.88
CA VAL A 202 26.20 5.73 8.99
C VAL A 202 27.19 4.57 8.95
N SER A 203 26.76 3.43 9.50
CA SER A 203 27.41 2.15 9.37
C SER A 203 27.34 1.71 7.90
N VAL A 204 28.46 1.84 7.20
CA VAL A 204 28.74 1.13 5.96
C VAL A 204 29.18 -0.27 6.37
N ASP A 205 28.30 -1.26 6.23
CA ASP A 205 28.70 -2.68 6.31
C ASP A 205 29.38 -3.07 4.99
N GLU A 206 30.55 -3.70 5.13
CA GLU A 206 31.57 -3.98 4.12
C GLU A 206 31.03 -4.67 2.85
N ASN A 207 31.53 -4.22 1.68
CA ASN A 207 32.45 -4.99 0.83
C ASN A 207 32.35 -4.56 -0.66
N ILE A 208 33.04 -3.46 -1.04
CA ILE A 208 33.54 -3.24 -2.42
C ILE A 208 34.89 -2.54 -2.31
N ASP A 209 35.94 -3.26 -2.70
CA ASP A 209 37.32 -2.80 -2.71
C ASP A 209 37.63 -1.83 -3.86
N MET A 210 38.44 -0.82 -3.50
CA MET A 210 39.48 -0.15 -4.29
C MET A 210 39.17 0.36 -5.71
N GLN A 211 38.98 1.68 -5.87
CA GLN A 211 40.10 2.62 -6.10
C GLN A 211 39.58 4.01 -6.54
N LYS A 212 40.26 5.05 -6.01
CA LYS A 212 40.35 6.42 -6.53
C LYS A 212 39.32 7.44 -6.01
N SER A 213 39.61 7.97 -4.82
CA SER A 213 39.50 9.41 -4.60
C SER A 213 40.50 9.87 -3.53
N THR A 214 41.73 10.11 -3.99
CA THR A 214 42.74 10.92 -3.32
C THR A 214 42.26 12.35 -3.22
N ALA A 215 41.96 12.83 -2.01
CA ALA A 215 42.43 14.12 -1.48
C ALA A 215 41.90 14.31 -0.05
N LEU A 216 42.85 14.39 0.89
CA LEU A 216 42.66 14.80 2.27
C LEU A 216 41.86 16.12 2.39
N ASN A 217 40.85 16.14 3.26
CA ASN A 217 40.73 17.25 4.19
C ASN A 217 40.42 16.74 5.61
N LYS A 218 41.42 16.94 6.46
CA LYS A 218 41.51 16.56 7.86
C LYS A 218 40.52 17.44 8.65
N ARG A 219 39.35 16.92 8.98
CA ARG A 219 38.52 17.43 10.08
C ARG A 219 38.23 16.27 11.01
N GLU A 220 38.73 16.38 12.24
CA GLU A 220 38.53 15.45 13.34
C GLU A 220 37.03 15.11 13.47
N CYS A 221 36.68 13.84 13.25
CA CYS A 221 35.43 13.32 13.76
C CYS A 221 35.65 13.14 15.27
N SER A 222 35.16 14.11 16.06
CA SER A 222 35.29 14.09 17.52
C SER A 222 34.49 12.92 18.07
N SER A 223 35.21 11.93 18.61
CA SER A 223 34.76 10.61 19.06
C SER A 223 33.89 10.60 20.32
N LYS A 224 33.21 11.69 20.66
CA LYS A 224 32.53 11.82 21.97
C LYS A 224 31.03 11.58 21.99
N THR A 225 30.42 11.11 20.91
CA THR A 225 29.02 10.64 20.96
C THR A 225 28.70 9.59 19.88
N CYS A 226 29.53 8.55 19.80
CA CYS A 226 29.02 7.22 19.46
C CYS A 226 28.75 6.46 20.77
N GLU A 227 27.95 7.09 21.64
CA GLU A 227 27.40 6.44 22.81
C GLU A 227 26.39 5.42 22.27
N SER A 228 26.83 4.17 22.11
CA SER A 228 25.96 3.01 22.14
C SER A 228 25.31 2.97 23.53
N SER A 229 24.37 3.88 23.77
CA SER A 229 23.49 3.81 24.93
C SER A 229 22.76 2.48 24.81
N SER A 230 23.09 1.56 25.71
CA SER A 230 22.30 0.39 26.02
C SER A 230 20.96 0.85 26.59
N VAL A 231 20.13 1.46 25.75
CA VAL A 231 18.74 1.75 26.08
C VAL A 231 18.10 0.38 26.21
N SER A 232 17.59 0.07 27.39
CA SER A 232 16.87 -1.18 27.66
C SER A 232 15.91 -1.49 26.50
N PHE A 233 16.05 -2.69 25.91
CA PHE A 233 15.27 -3.15 24.76
C PHE A 233 13.77 -2.90 24.96
N SER A 234 13.26 -3.02 26.20
CA SER A 234 11.84 -2.74 26.52
C SER A 234 11.47 -1.25 26.43
N LYS A 235 12.34 -0.33 26.89
CA LYS A 235 12.10 1.12 26.78
C LYS A 235 12.20 1.59 25.32
N GLN A 236 13.13 1.02 24.55
CA GLN A 236 13.26 1.32 23.13
C GLN A 236 12.08 0.77 22.33
N LEU A 237 11.65 -0.47 22.63
CA LEU A 237 10.46 -1.09 22.03
C LEU A 237 9.21 -0.25 22.28
N ILE A 238 8.97 0.20 23.52
CA ILE A 238 7.79 1.03 23.85
C ILE A 238 7.84 2.38 23.15
N ASN A 239 8.99 3.07 23.13
CA ASN A 239 9.07 4.40 22.52
C ASN A 239 8.92 4.35 20.99
N GLU A 240 9.55 3.37 20.33
CA GLU A 240 9.43 3.18 18.89
C GLU A 240 8.03 2.67 18.49
N THR A 241 7.45 1.77 19.29
CA THR A 241 6.05 1.33 19.14
C THR A 241 5.09 2.51 19.28
N TRP A 242 5.28 3.36 20.30
CA TRP A 242 4.42 4.52 20.52
C TRP A 242 4.50 5.54 19.39
N LYS A 243 5.72 5.83 18.91
CA LYS A 243 5.92 6.72 17.75
C LYS A 243 5.29 6.15 16.48
N ALA A 244 5.54 4.86 16.19
CA ALA A 244 4.98 4.20 15.02
C ALA A 244 3.45 4.17 15.08
N SER A 245 2.89 3.85 16.24
CA SER A 245 1.44 3.81 16.47
C SER A 245 0.80 5.19 16.29
N MET A 246 1.39 6.25 16.84
CA MET A 246 0.96 7.64 16.61
C MET A 246 1.04 8.07 15.15
N MET A 247 2.04 7.61 14.40
CA MET A 247 2.16 7.88 12.97
C MET A 247 1.03 7.19 12.19
N VAL A 248 0.86 5.88 12.41
CA VAL A 248 -0.17 5.07 11.75
C VAL A 248 -1.57 5.59 12.08
N ALA A 249 -1.82 5.92 13.34
CA ALA A 249 -3.07 6.51 13.80
C ALA A 249 -3.47 7.75 12.97
N LYS A 250 -2.55 8.70 12.77
CA LYS A 250 -2.83 9.93 12.00
C LYS A 250 -3.20 9.65 10.55
N PHE A 251 -2.48 8.74 9.88
CA PHE A 251 -2.81 8.35 8.50
C PHE A 251 -4.12 7.57 8.42
N MET A 252 -4.40 6.71 9.41
CA MET A 252 -5.65 5.94 9.49
C MET A 252 -6.87 6.84 9.72
N THR A 253 -6.77 7.84 10.61
CA THR A 253 -7.84 8.82 10.81
C THR A 253 -8.15 9.57 9.52
N LEU A 254 -7.13 9.96 8.75
CA LEU A 254 -7.34 10.57 7.44
C LEU A 254 -8.02 9.59 6.47
N ALA A 255 -7.53 8.35 6.37
CA ALA A 255 -8.09 7.34 5.49
C ALA A 255 -9.57 7.05 5.79
N PHE A 256 -9.96 6.95 7.06
CA PHE A 256 -11.36 6.73 7.45
C PHE A 256 -12.23 7.96 7.21
N LEU A 257 -11.69 9.17 7.41
CA LEU A 257 -12.39 10.39 7.07
C LEU A 257 -12.73 10.44 5.58
N VAL A 258 -11.75 10.13 4.73
CA VAL A 258 -11.94 10.08 3.27
C VAL A 258 -12.93 8.98 2.88
N ASN A 259 -12.81 7.79 3.48
CA ASN A 259 -13.73 6.68 3.22
C ASN A 259 -15.18 7.03 3.61
N ALA A 260 -15.37 7.68 4.75
CA ALA A 260 -16.69 8.13 5.20
C ALA A 260 -17.27 9.20 4.26
N LEU A 261 -16.44 10.10 3.74
CA LEU A 261 -16.85 11.13 2.79
C LEU A 261 -17.30 10.52 1.45
N ILE A 262 -16.59 9.48 0.99
CA ILE A 262 -16.93 8.77 -0.25
C ILE A 262 -18.27 8.06 -0.13
N ARG A 263 -18.54 7.37 0.99
CA ARG A 263 -19.87 6.75 1.22
C ARG A 263 -21.02 7.76 1.20
N LEU A 264 -20.75 9.01 1.57
CA LEU A 264 -21.77 10.06 1.57
C LEU A 264 -21.98 10.69 0.19
N TYR A 265 -20.94 10.69 -0.65
CA TYR A 265 -20.98 11.31 -1.98
C TYR A 265 -21.46 10.36 -3.07
N VAL A 266 -21.26 9.04 -2.92
CA VAL A 266 -21.57 8.09 -3.99
C VAL A 266 -22.82 7.25 -3.71
N PRO A 267 -23.95 7.54 -4.37
CA PRO A 267 -25.20 6.81 -4.17
C PRO A 267 -25.13 5.40 -4.76
N HIS A 268 -25.72 4.43 -4.04
CA HIS A 268 -25.70 3.01 -4.41
C HIS A 268 -26.49 2.68 -5.68
N ASP A 269 -27.41 3.57 -6.09
CA ASP A 269 -28.25 3.41 -7.30
C ASP A 269 -27.46 3.52 -8.60
N LEU A 270 -26.36 4.29 -8.59
CA LEU A 270 -25.48 4.46 -9.76
C LEU A 270 -24.68 3.19 -10.06
N LEU A 271 -24.44 2.36 -9.04
CA LEU A 271 -23.67 1.13 -9.19
C LEU A 271 -24.50 -0.04 -9.68
N SER A 272 -25.76 -0.16 -9.25
CA SER A 272 -26.63 -1.23 -9.73
C SER A 272 -26.93 -1.09 -11.23
N GLY A 273 -27.13 0.14 -11.73
CA GLY A 273 -27.33 0.38 -13.17
C GLY A 273 -26.07 0.19 -14.03
N LEU A 274 -24.88 0.50 -13.49
CA LEU A 274 -23.62 0.40 -14.23
C LEU A 274 -22.97 -1.00 -14.15
N LEU A 275 -23.21 -1.74 -13.05
CA LEU A 275 -22.62 -3.07 -12.80
C LEU A 275 -23.58 -4.24 -13.04
N GLY A 276 -24.90 -4.00 -13.12
CA GLY A 276 -25.95 -5.03 -13.25
C GLY A 276 -26.13 -5.64 -14.64
N GLY A 277 -25.09 -5.68 -15.48
CA GLY A 277 -25.17 -6.20 -16.85
C GLY A 277 -24.74 -7.67 -16.99
N ASP A 278 -25.40 -8.38 -17.89
CA ASP A 278 -25.00 -9.72 -18.33
C ASP A 278 -23.98 -9.64 -19.47
N GLY A 279 -22.71 -9.97 -19.17
CA GLY A 279 -21.70 -10.11 -20.22
C GLY A 279 -20.26 -10.01 -19.73
N THR A 280 -19.31 -10.40 -20.60
CA THR A 280 -17.87 -10.21 -20.39
C THR A 280 -17.50 -8.74 -20.25
N PHE A 281 -18.27 -7.83 -20.87
CA PHE A 281 -18.06 -6.39 -20.78
C PHE A 281 -18.34 -5.83 -19.38
N ALA A 282 -19.23 -6.48 -18.62
CA ALA A 282 -19.50 -6.11 -17.22
C ALA A 282 -18.25 -6.31 -16.35
N VAL A 283 -17.40 -7.30 -16.64
CA VAL A 283 -16.13 -7.53 -15.94
C VAL A 283 -15.19 -6.35 -16.10
N LEU A 284 -15.09 -5.80 -17.32
CA LEU A 284 -14.24 -4.66 -17.63
C LEU A 284 -14.74 -3.40 -16.93
N ILE A 285 -16.05 -3.12 -16.99
CA ILE A 285 -16.68 -1.97 -16.32
C ILE A 285 -16.53 -2.11 -14.80
N ALA A 286 -16.68 -3.32 -14.24
CA ALA A 286 -16.52 -3.57 -12.82
C ALA A 286 -15.08 -3.36 -12.34
N ALA A 287 -14.07 -3.82 -13.10
CA ALA A 287 -12.68 -3.51 -12.80
C ALA A 287 -12.39 -2.01 -12.91
N LEU A 288 -12.86 -1.37 -13.99
CA LEU A 288 -12.62 0.06 -14.26
C LEU A 288 -13.31 0.97 -13.24
N THR A 289 -14.46 0.55 -12.71
CA THR A 289 -15.17 1.25 -11.64
C THR A 289 -14.54 0.92 -10.29
N GLY A 290 -14.16 -0.33 -10.02
CA GLY A 290 -13.53 -0.73 -8.78
C GLY A 290 -12.25 0.06 -8.46
N VAL A 291 -11.45 0.36 -9.49
CA VAL A 291 -10.21 1.15 -9.34
C VAL A 291 -10.44 2.54 -8.70
N PRO A 292 -11.28 3.42 -9.26
CA PRO A 292 -11.60 4.72 -8.70
C PRO A 292 -12.59 4.69 -7.54
N PHE A 293 -13.48 3.69 -7.48
CA PHE A 293 -14.59 3.68 -6.53
C PHE A 293 -14.17 3.35 -5.10
N TYR A 294 -12.92 2.91 -4.89
CA TYR A 294 -12.27 2.95 -3.58
C TYR A 294 -13.11 2.28 -2.46
N THR A 295 -13.43 1.00 -2.60
CA THR A 295 -14.15 0.27 -1.55
C THR A 295 -13.22 -0.69 -0.84
N SER A 296 -13.25 -0.69 0.49
CA SER A 296 -12.59 -1.73 1.27
C SER A 296 -13.38 -3.02 1.13
N ASN A 297 -12.70 -4.17 1.26
CA ASN A 297 -13.33 -5.48 1.16
C ASN A 297 -14.56 -5.66 2.05
N ILE A 298 -14.52 -5.10 3.27
CA ILE A 298 -15.62 -5.16 4.23
C ILE A 298 -16.87 -4.44 3.70
N THR A 299 -16.69 -3.36 2.95
CA THR A 299 -17.79 -2.59 2.35
C THR A 299 -18.24 -3.11 0.99
N ALA A 300 -17.32 -3.69 0.24
CA ALA A 300 -17.58 -4.18 -1.10
C ALA A 300 -18.43 -5.46 -1.08
N LEU A 301 -18.21 -6.35 -0.12
CA LEU A 301 -18.93 -7.63 -0.02
C LEU A 301 -20.46 -7.49 0.10
N PRO A 302 -21.03 -6.71 1.06
CA PRO A 302 -22.48 -6.57 1.18
C PRO A 302 -23.13 -5.87 -0.02
N LEU A 303 -22.40 -4.94 -0.65
CA LEU A 303 -22.85 -4.29 -1.87
C LEU A 303 -22.95 -5.30 -3.02
N ILE A 304 -21.89 -6.08 -3.22
CA ILE A 304 -21.81 -7.07 -4.29
C ILE A 304 -22.78 -8.21 -4.07
N SER A 305 -23.00 -8.68 -2.84
CA SER A 305 -24.00 -9.71 -2.57
C SER A 305 -25.41 -9.24 -2.95
N GLY A 306 -25.75 -7.98 -2.66
CA GLY A 306 -27.01 -7.39 -3.11
C GLY A 306 -27.14 -7.37 -4.64
N LEU A 307 -26.09 -6.92 -5.34
CA LEU A 307 -26.08 -6.87 -6.80
C LEU A 307 -26.09 -8.27 -7.46
N LEU A 308 -25.43 -9.27 -6.86
CA LEU A 308 -25.47 -10.65 -7.33
C LEU A 308 -26.89 -11.22 -7.31
N VAL A 309 -27.65 -10.91 -6.26
CA VAL A 309 -29.08 -11.28 -6.18
C VAL A 309 -29.91 -10.54 -7.25
N SER A 310 -29.51 -9.32 -7.62
CA SER A 310 -30.10 -8.55 -8.71
C SER A 310 -29.62 -8.96 -10.12
N GLY A 311 -28.86 -10.05 -10.25
CA GLY A 311 -28.43 -10.59 -11.56
C GLY A 311 -27.03 -10.14 -12.03
N MET A 312 -26.22 -9.53 -11.16
CA MET A 312 -24.85 -9.18 -11.53
C MET A 312 -24.00 -10.42 -11.84
N ASN A 313 -23.17 -10.32 -12.88
CA ASN A 313 -22.23 -11.37 -13.27
C ASN A 313 -21.21 -11.69 -12.15
N GLN A 314 -21.02 -12.97 -11.83
CA GLN A 314 -20.07 -13.42 -10.80
C GLN A 314 -18.60 -13.07 -11.11
N GLY A 315 -18.20 -13.10 -12.38
CA GLY A 315 -16.87 -12.65 -12.80
C GLY A 315 -16.67 -11.14 -12.63
N ALA A 316 -17.72 -10.34 -12.83
CA ALA A 316 -17.69 -8.89 -12.59
C ALA A 316 -17.59 -8.57 -11.10
N ALA A 317 -18.35 -9.30 -10.27
CA ALA A 317 -18.23 -9.26 -8.81
C ALA A 317 -16.77 -9.48 -8.36
N LEU A 318 -16.14 -10.52 -8.93
CA LEU A 318 -14.81 -10.94 -8.54
C LEU A 318 -13.73 -9.95 -9.02
N ALA A 319 -13.86 -9.42 -10.25
CA ALA A 319 -12.98 -8.37 -10.75
C ALA A 319 -13.03 -7.11 -9.89
N PHE A 320 -14.23 -6.69 -9.45
CA PHE A 320 -14.38 -5.57 -8.53
C PHE A 320 -13.73 -5.84 -7.17
N LEU A 321 -13.93 -7.05 -6.61
CA LEU A 321 -13.36 -7.47 -5.31
C LEU A 321 -11.84 -7.61 -5.32
N ILE A 322 -11.23 -7.86 -6.48
CA ILE A 322 -9.76 -7.89 -6.61
C ILE A 322 -9.23 -6.47 -6.83
N ALA A 323 -9.81 -5.71 -7.78
CA ALA A 323 -9.30 -4.39 -8.13
C ALA A 323 -9.43 -3.39 -6.97
N GLY A 324 -10.62 -3.26 -6.39
CA GLY A 324 -10.94 -2.20 -5.42
C GLY A 324 -10.01 -2.13 -4.21
N PRO A 325 -9.78 -3.23 -3.46
CA PRO A 325 -8.94 -3.21 -2.26
C PRO A 325 -7.46 -2.90 -2.56
N VAL A 326 -6.97 -3.36 -3.71
CA VAL A 326 -5.59 -3.16 -4.14
C VAL A 326 -5.39 -1.70 -4.56
N THR A 327 -6.31 -1.11 -5.31
CA THR A 327 -6.18 0.28 -5.81
C THR A 327 -6.75 1.32 -4.85
N THR A 328 -6.60 1.08 -3.55
CA THR A 328 -7.10 1.99 -2.53
C THR A 328 -6.36 3.35 -2.59
N LEU A 329 -7.04 4.51 -2.58
CA LEU A 329 -6.48 5.85 -2.65
C LEU A 329 -5.35 6.10 -1.62
N PRO A 330 -5.47 5.74 -0.33
CA PRO A 330 -4.35 5.78 0.62
C PRO A 330 -3.21 4.85 0.24
N ALA A 331 -3.50 3.64 -0.26
CA ALA A 331 -2.46 2.73 -0.73
C ALA A 331 -1.73 3.33 -1.94
N MET A 332 -2.45 3.75 -2.97
CA MET A 332 -1.89 4.42 -4.15
C MET A 332 -1.09 5.67 -3.79
N MET A 333 -1.61 6.55 -2.93
CA MET A 333 -0.90 7.76 -2.47
C MET A 333 0.40 7.39 -1.75
N ALA A 334 0.38 6.34 -0.93
CA ALA A 334 1.58 5.90 -0.24
C ALA A 334 2.60 5.23 -1.18
N VAL A 335 2.14 4.37 -2.10
CA VAL A 335 2.98 3.76 -3.15
C VAL A 335 3.70 4.87 -3.91
N TRP A 336 2.97 5.86 -4.41
CA TRP A 336 3.51 6.98 -5.15
C TRP A 336 4.51 7.84 -4.35
N GLY A 337 4.37 7.86 -3.03
CA GLY A 337 5.31 8.51 -2.12
C GLY A 337 6.62 7.76 -1.96
N ILE A 338 6.59 6.42 -1.99
CA ILE A 338 7.74 5.54 -1.70
C ILE A 338 8.51 5.17 -2.97
N VAL A 339 7.79 4.66 -3.98
CA VAL A 339 8.40 4.10 -5.20
C VAL A 339 8.30 5.08 -6.37
N GLN A 340 9.20 4.92 -7.35
CA GLN A 340 9.15 5.69 -8.59
C GLN A 340 7.88 5.40 -9.43
N LYS A 341 7.51 6.38 -10.27
CA LYS A 341 6.31 6.35 -11.12
C LYS A 341 6.20 5.07 -11.97
N LYS A 342 7.33 4.52 -12.44
CA LYS A 342 7.37 3.28 -13.23
C LYS A 342 6.84 2.08 -12.46
N VAL A 343 7.30 1.90 -11.21
CA VAL A 343 6.85 0.82 -10.32
C VAL A 343 5.37 0.99 -10.00
N PHE A 344 4.93 2.24 -9.76
CA PHE A 344 3.53 2.53 -9.50
C PHE A 344 2.62 2.16 -10.67
N VAL A 345 2.98 2.56 -11.90
CA VAL A 345 2.19 2.21 -13.09
C VAL A 345 2.14 0.71 -13.29
N LEU A 346 3.26 0.03 -13.08
CA LEU A 346 3.34 -1.43 -13.15
C LEU A 346 2.43 -2.11 -12.11
N TYR A 347 2.40 -1.61 -10.89
CA TYR A 347 1.51 -2.07 -9.82
C TYR A 347 0.03 -1.94 -10.20
N VAL A 348 -0.39 -0.76 -10.65
CA VAL A 348 -1.78 -0.51 -11.06
C VAL A 348 -2.14 -1.38 -12.27
N PHE A 349 -1.21 -1.54 -13.21
CA PHE A 349 -1.40 -2.40 -14.37
C PHE A 349 -1.63 -3.85 -13.96
N PHE A 350 -0.84 -4.41 -13.02
CA PHE A 350 -1.07 -5.78 -12.54
C PHE A 350 -2.38 -5.95 -11.79
N ALA A 351 -2.76 -4.98 -10.95
CA ALA A 351 -4.03 -5.02 -10.24
C ALA A 351 -5.21 -5.03 -11.24
N PHE A 352 -5.19 -4.13 -12.23
CA PHE A 352 -6.24 -3.99 -13.22
C PHE A 352 -6.30 -5.16 -14.20
N SER A 353 -5.16 -5.52 -14.81
CA SER A 353 -5.08 -6.64 -15.76
C SER A 353 -5.35 -7.98 -15.09
N GLY A 354 -4.87 -8.19 -13.86
CA GLY A 354 -5.16 -9.38 -13.07
C GLY A 354 -6.64 -9.51 -12.73
N ALA A 355 -7.28 -8.42 -12.28
CA ALA A 355 -8.72 -8.41 -12.00
C ALA A 355 -9.56 -8.77 -13.23
N ILE A 356 -9.23 -8.21 -14.41
CA ILE A 356 -9.94 -8.51 -15.66
C ILE A 356 -9.70 -9.95 -16.10
N LEU A 357 -8.43 -10.39 -16.12
CA LEU A 357 -8.06 -11.72 -16.61
C LEU A 357 -8.77 -12.80 -15.80
N PHE A 358 -8.69 -12.72 -14.47
CA PHE A 358 -9.33 -13.69 -13.59
C PHE A 358 -10.86 -13.54 -13.55
N GLY A 359 -11.38 -12.32 -13.59
CA GLY A 359 -12.83 -12.10 -13.70
C GLY A 359 -13.42 -12.72 -14.97
N LEU A 360 -12.73 -12.60 -16.11
CA LEU A 360 -13.12 -13.23 -17.37
C LEU A 360 -12.96 -14.75 -17.33
N LEU A 361 -11.88 -15.25 -16.72
CA LEU A 361 -11.63 -16.69 -16.56
C LEU A 361 -12.76 -17.36 -15.78
N ILE A 362 -13.18 -16.77 -14.66
CA ILE A 362 -14.30 -17.24 -13.84
C ILE A 362 -15.62 -17.10 -14.59
N ASN A 363 -15.85 -15.98 -15.27
CA ASN A 363 -17.04 -15.80 -16.09
C ASN A 363 -17.17 -16.89 -17.17
N PHE A 364 -16.05 -17.30 -17.78
CA PHE A 364 -16.04 -18.40 -18.74
C PHE A 364 -16.25 -19.77 -18.06
N SER A 365 -15.57 -20.01 -16.93
CA SER A 365 -15.65 -21.27 -16.18
C SER A 365 -17.01 -21.53 -15.52
N LEU A 366 -17.82 -20.50 -15.30
CA LEU A 366 -19.17 -20.64 -14.71
C LEU A 366 -20.29 -20.64 -15.76
N ARG A 367 -19.95 -20.37 -17.02
CA ARG A 367 -20.88 -20.40 -18.15
C ARG A 367 -21.01 -21.80 -18.78
N PHE A 368 -20.01 -22.65 -18.54
CA PHE A 368 -20.06 -24.10 -18.70
C PHE A 368 -20.44 -24.75 -17.36
#